data_AF-A0A2M8E3N1-F1
#
_entry.id   AF-A0A2M8E3N1-F1
#
_cell.length_a   1.000
_cell.length_b   1.000
_cell.length_c   1.000
_cell.angle_alpha   90.00
_cell.angle_beta   90.00
_cell.angle_gamma   90.00
#
_symmetry.space_group_name_H-M   'P 1'
#
loop_
_entity.id
_entity.type
_entity.pdbx_description
1 polymer ?
#
loop_
_entity_poly.entity_id
_entity_poly.type
_entity_poly.pdbx_seq_one_letter_code
_entity_poly.pdbx_strand_id
1 'polypeptide(L)' 'SKLATQRRMTLYRTVRPLFSDTSTDRDTALAQAEKELKSRGVVQTGDVYAITCGEPMGSPGGTNMLKICRVQ' A
#
# COMPACT_ATOMS: atom_id res chain seq x y z
N SER A 1 1.72 -11.93 13.21
CA SER A 1 0.67 -10.92 13.39
C SER A 1 0.06 -10.40 12.08
N LYS A 2 0.75 -10.45 10.92
CA LYS A 2 0.26 -9.89 9.64
C LYS A 2 -1.13 -10.39 9.19
N LEU A 3 -1.40 -11.70 9.27
CA LEU A 3 -2.70 -12.30 8.86
C LEU A 3 -3.89 -11.86 9.72
N ALA A 4 -3.69 -11.70 11.03
CA ALA A 4 -4.74 -11.25 11.94
C ALA A 4 -5.17 -9.81 11.63
N THR A 5 -4.21 -8.93 11.32
CA THR A 5 -4.49 -7.55 10.89
C THR A 5 -5.30 -7.52 9.60
N GLN A 6 -4.93 -8.33 8.60
CA GLN A 6 -5.68 -8.40 7.34
C GLN A 6 -7.12 -8.83 7.54
N ARG A 7 -7.35 -9.87 8.35
CA ARG A 7 -8.71 -10.34 8.68
C ARG A 7 -9.54 -9.32 9.45
N ARG A 8 -8.91 -8.46 10.26
CA ARG A 8 -9.63 -7.34 10.89
C ARG A 8 -9.99 -6.27 9.88
N MET A 9 -9.10 -5.98 8.92
CA MET A 9 -9.34 -4.93 7.93
C MET A 9 -10.55 -5.23 7.02
N THR A 10 -10.91 -6.49 6.82
CA THR A 10 -12.11 -6.86 6.04
C THR A 10 -13.43 -6.46 6.71
N LEU A 11 -13.41 -6.11 8.00
CA LEU A 11 -14.59 -5.61 8.72
C LEU A 11 -14.85 -4.13 8.46
N TYR A 12 -13.87 -3.40 7.92
CA TYR A 12 -14.04 -1.99 7.60
C TYR A 12 -14.76 -1.83 6.25
N ARG A 13 -15.75 -0.93 6.23
CA ARG A 13 -16.53 -0.63 5.03
C ARG A 13 -15.59 -0.19 3.90
N THR A 14 -15.81 -0.75 2.71
CA THR A 14 -15.06 -0.41 1.47
C THR A 14 -13.55 -0.66 1.51
N VAL A 15 -13.04 -1.39 2.51
CA VAL A 15 -11.62 -1.75 2.60
C VAL A 15 -11.39 -3.15 2.04
N ARG A 16 -10.47 -3.27 1.08
CA ARG A 16 -9.97 -4.56 0.59
C ARG A 16 -8.49 -4.72 0.93
N PRO A 17 -8.14 -5.50 1.96
CA PRO A 17 -6.74 -5.68 2.34
C PRO A 17 -6.02 -6.52 1.28
N LEU A 18 -4.79 -6.12 0.96
CA LEU A 18 -3.86 -6.87 0.11
C LEU A 18 -2.63 -7.23 0.93
N PHE A 19 -2.08 -8.43 0.72
CA PHE A 19 -0.80 -8.83 1.30
C PHE A 19 0.29 -8.52 0.31
N SER A 20 1.27 -7.73 0.75
CA SER A 20 2.49 -7.45 0.00
C SER A 20 3.67 -7.58 0.96
N ASP A 21 4.69 -8.36 0.59
CA ASP A 21 5.96 -8.38 1.32
C ASP A 21 6.80 -7.19 0.85
N THR A 22 6.66 -6.07 1.56
CA THR A 22 7.33 -4.83 1.19
C THR A 22 8.70 -4.70 1.84
N SER A 23 9.63 -4.10 1.10
CA SER A 23 10.93 -3.63 1.61
C SER A 23 10.78 -2.60 2.75
N THR A 24 11.80 -2.44 3.59
CA THR A 24 11.91 -1.32 4.55
C THR A 24 12.30 0.00 3.88
N ASP A 25 12.87 -0.07 2.68
CA ASP A 25 13.13 1.09 1.86
C ASP A 25 11.85 1.59 1.19
N ARG A 26 11.53 2.86 1.41
CA ARG A 26 10.28 3.49 0.97
C ARG A 26 10.12 3.45 -0.54
N ASP A 27 11.15 3.85 -1.29
CA ASP A 27 11.06 3.95 -2.74
C ASP A 27 10.94 2.57 -3.39
N THR A 28 11.66 1.58 -2.86
CA THR A 28 11.50 0.18 -3.24
C THR A 28 10.09 -0.34 -2.94
N ALA A 29 9.55 -0.05 -1.75
CA ALA A 29 8.22 -0.50 -1.35
C ALA A 29 7.10 0.12 -2.20
N LEU A 30 7.22 1.41 -2.53
CA LEU A 30 6.28 2.10 -3.41
C LEU A 30 6.26 1.46 -4.81
N ALA A 31 7.44 1.19 -5.39
CA ALA A 31 7.56 0.55 -6.69
C ALA A 31 7.00 -0.89 -6.69
N GLN A 32 7.26 -1.66 -5.64
CA GLN A 32 6.72 -3.00 -5.45
C GLN A 32 5.20 -3.00 -5.34
N ALA A 33 4.63 -2.07 -4.55
CA ALA A 33 3.20 -1.93 -4.39
C ALA A 33 2.51 -1.58 -5.71
N GLU A 34 3.05 -0.63 -6.48
CA GLU A 34 2.50 -0.27 -7.79
C GLU A 34 2.53 -1.46 -8.77
N LYS A 35 3.65 -2.18 -8.83
CA LYS A 35 3.80 -3.37 -9.70
C LYS A 35 2.77 -4.44 -9.35
N GLU A 36 2.51 -4.65 -8.06
CA GLU A 36 1.53 -5.62 -7.60
C GLU A 36 0.09 -5.19 -7.88
N LEU A 37 -0.22 -3.90 -7.70
CA LEU A 37 -1.54 -3.36 -8.05
C LEU A 37 -1.83 -3.47 -9.55
N LYS A 38 -0.81 -3.25 -10.40
CA LYS A 38 -0.90 -3.50 -11.85
C LYS A 38 -1.11 -4.97 -12.19
N SER A 39 -0.32 -5.87 -11.61
CA SER A 39 -0.41 -7.30 -11.92
C SER A 39 -1.76 -7.90 -11.52
N ARG A 40 -2.39 -7.36 -10.47
CA ARG A 40 -3.73 -7.73 -10.02
C ARG A 40 -4.85 -7.02 -10.81
N GLY A 41 -4.52 -6.13 -11.75
CA GLY A 41 -5.49 -5.38 -12.55
C GLY A 41 -6.29 -4.34 -11.77
N VAL A 42 -5.80 -3.89 -10.62
CA VAL A 42 -6.47 -2.89 -9.77
C VAL A 42 -6.27 -1.48 -10.31
N VAL A 43 -5.10 -1.22 -10.92
CA VAL A 43 -4.75 0.06 -11.54
C VAL A 43 -4.16 -0.17 -12.93
N GLN A 44 -4.31 0.81 -13.82
CA GLN A 44 -3.80 0.81 -15.18
C GLN A 44 -2.87 2.00 -15.42
N THR A 45 -2.00 1.89 -16.44
CA THR A 45 -1.14 3.01 -16.85
C THR A 45 -1.97 4.25 -17.13
N GLY A 46 -1.60 5.37 -16.50
CA GLY A 46 -2.31 6.63 -16.60
C GLY A 46 -3.22 6.95 -15.42
N ASP A 47 -3.60 5.97 -14.60
CA ASP A 47 -4.43 6.19 -13.40
C ASP A 47 -3.70 7.01 -12.34
N VAL A 48 -4.46 7.78 -11.56
CA VAL A 48 -3.94 8.57 -10.43
C VAL A 48 -4.36 7.88 -9.13
N TYR A 49 -3.39 7.64 -8.25
CA TYR A 49 -3.61 7.01 -6.96
C TYR A 49 -2.98 7.82 -5.83
N ALA A 50 -3.56 7.70 -4.64
CA ALA A 50 -3.00 8.24 -3.42
C ALA A 50 -2.44 7.11 -2.58
N ILE A 51 -1.24 7.29 -2.04
CA ILE A 51 -0.60 6.35 -1.13
C ILE A 51 -0.22 7.06 0.16
N THR A 52 -0.55 6.43 1.27
CA THR A 52 -0.14 6.87 2.60
C THR A 52 0.87 5.91 3.19
N CYS A 53 1.97 6.43 3.70
CA CYS A 53 2.95 5.67 4.46
C CYS A 53 3.36 6.43 5.71
N GLY A 54 4.03 5.73 6.62
CA GLY A 54 4.65 6.32 7.79
C GLY A 54 6.16 6.23 7.69
N GLU A 55 6.85 7.32 8.03
CA GLU A 55 8.30 7.36 8.14
C GLU A 55 8.72 7.39 9.62
N PRO A 56 9.53 6.42 10.10
CA PRO A 56 10.08 5.27 9.38
C PRO A 56 9.07 4.12 9.22
N MET A 57 9.18 3.40 8.10
CA MET A 57 8.31 2.28 7.78
C MET A 57 8.52 1.12 8.77
N GLY A 58 7.44 0.55 9.28
CA GLY A 58 7.47 -0.56 10.25
C GLY A 58 7.13 -0.19 11.69
N SER A 59 6.94 1.09 12.00
CA SER A 59 6.53 1.55 13.34
C SER A 59 5.01 1.81 13.41
N PRO A 60 4.27 1.22 14.39
CA PRO A 60 2.87 1.55 14.63
C PRO A 60 2.69 3.04 14.95
N GLY A 61 1.63 3.67 14.41
CA GLY A 61 1.32 5.08 14.65
C GLY A 61 2.17 6.09 13.87
N GLY A 62 3.06 5.63 12.98
CA GLY A 62 3.98 6.49 12.23
C GLY A 62 3.41 7.17 10.98
N THR A 63 2.11 7.05 10.67
CA THR A 63 1.54 7.59 9.42
C THR A 63 1.64 9.11 9.38
N ASN A 64 2.53 9.64 8.54
CA ASN A 64 2.84 11.06 8.41
C ASN A 64 2.97 11.52 6.95
N MET A 65 2.84 10.62 5.98
CA MET A 65 3.00 10.92 4.56
C MET A 65 1.77 10.55 3.75
N LEU A 66 1.39 11.45 2.85
CA LEU A 66 0.45 11.23 1.75
C LEU A 66 1.15 11.66 0.46
N LYS A 67 1.16 10.78 -0.54
CA LYS A 67 1.72 11.07 -1.87
C LYS A 67 0.67 10.76 -2.93
N ILE A 68 0.49 11.69 -3.87
CA ILE A 68 -0.31 11.46 -5.07
C ILE A 68 0.65 11.06 -6.18
N CYS A 69 0.40 9.90 -6.79
CA CYS A 69 1.22 9.32 -7.82
C CYS A 69 0.36 9.03 -9.06
N ARG A 70 1.04 8.96 -10.21
CA ARG A 70 0.44 8.49 -11.45
C ARG A 70 1.11 7.20 -11.87
N VAL A 71 0.31 6.21 -12.21
CA VAL A 71 0.76 4.88 -12.65
C VAL A 71 1.46 5.00 -14.00
N GLN A 72 2.68 4.45 -14.11
CA GLN A 72 3.48 4.45 -15.35
C GLN A 72 3.40 3.13 -16.12
#